data_AF-A0A9P6VFQ3-F1
#
_entry.id   AF-A0A9P6VFQ3-F1
#
_cell.length_a   1.000
_cell.length_b   1.000
_cell.length_c   1.000
_cell.angle_alpha   90.00
_cell.angle_beta   90.00
_cell.angle_gamma   90.00
#
_symmetry.space_group_name_H-M   'P 1'
#
loop_
_entity.id
_entity.type
_entity.pdbx_description
1 polymer ?
#
loop_
_entity_poly.entity_id
_entity_poly.type
_entity_poly.pdbx_seq_one_letter_code
_entity_poly.pdbx_strand_id
1 'polypeptide(L)'
;MTTPGRTHIPWQTQTGQINELISYIGFLEAKVFYLQEHHENCSAWLSRSPIMDLGGSPYLPPDIVVANDETQLSPPSPTKEHFTGSSLTTLQPTSKKGGNNPRWKGIIDQMTKGWDRPSSWIDRRVETGLMSVEQNQKSLTLILGLRSGLPPSCHDGSQPSSPGSSSKSDALIVSARKYALDTKASQVNPEFVVQVRIFRELVFASLCVVMEQQGLPIDTINELMRICMSSSGPANLYRLRRGALWVNRVISGTMMKKMGWRHMSTDFFFLSGRPVSQYGLLWEACNRSFPYLVNRLAQISTIVEMPINGTGWIPFSIPLIIKQLVGDTLTLEQICIALDYEIDDL
;
A
#
# COMPACT_ATOMS: atom_id res chain seq x y z
N MET A 1 4.42 -37.41 44.44
CA MET A 1 5.09 -37.89 43.22
C MET A 1 5.34 -36.69 42.32
N THR A 2 6.55 -36.13 42.37
CA THR A 2 6.96 -34.97 41.57
C THR A 2 7.82 -35.47 40.41
N THR A 3 7.45 -35.07 39.20
CA THR A 3 8.20 -35.31 37.96
C THR A 3 9.58 -34.63 38.04
N PRO A 4 10.69 -35.34 37.78
CA PRO A 4 12.03 -34.75 37.74
C PRO A 4 12.27 -34.11 36.36
N GLY A 5 12.65 -32.83 36.34
CA GLY A 5 13.04 -32.15 35.09
C GLY A 5 12.85 -30.63 35.03
N ARG A 6 12.33 -29.98 36.08
CA ARG A 6 12.29 -28.51 36.12
C ARG A 6 13.57 -27.97 36.75
N THR A 7 14.48 -27.51 35.90
CA THR A 7 15.58 -26.62 36.29
C THR A 7 15.01 -25.50 37.16
N HIS A 8 15.49 -25.42 38.40
CA HIS A 8 15.26 -24.28 39.30
C HIS A 8 15.76 -23.02 38.59
N ILE A 9 14.82 -22.19 38.14
CA ILE A 9 15.14 -20.85 37.67
C ILE A 9 15.40 -20.01 38.93
N PRO A 10 16.55 -19.31 39.02
CA PRO A 10 16.92 -18.58 40.24
C PRO A 10 15.92 -17.48 40.56
N TRP A 11 15.68 -17.25 41.86
CA TRP A 11 14.70 -16.30 42.43
C TRP A 11 14.76 -14.85 41.88
N GLN A 12 15.83 -14.48 41.18
CA GLN A 12 15.99 -13.18 40.52
C GLN A 12 15.10 -12.98 39.28
N THR A 13 14.50 -14.04 38.72
CA THR A 13 13.56 -13.93 37.58
C THR A 13 12.09 -13.80 37.98
N GLN A 14 11.73 -13.99 39.26
CA GLN A 14 10.33 -13.90 39.69
C GLN A 14 9.79 -12.47 39.57
N THR A 15 10.58 -11.45 39.89
CA THR A 15 10.14 -10.05 39.78
C THR A 15 9.87 -9.66 38.33
N GLY A 16 10.67 -10.15 37.38
CA GLY A 16 10.45 -9.95 35.94
C GLY A 16 9.15 -10.60 35.46
N GLN A 17 8.92 -11.86 35.86
CA GLN A 17 7.69 -12.59 35.52
C GLN A 17 6.45 -11.99 36.18
N ILE A 18 6.57 -11.49 37.42
CA ILE A 18 5.48 -10.79 38.12
C ILE A 18 5.16 -9.47 37.40
N ASN A 19 6.17 -8.71 36.98
CA ASN A 19 5.95 -7.47 36.23
C ASN A 19 5.34 -7.73 34.85
N GLU A 20 5.72 -8.82 34.19
CA GLU A 20 5.14 -9.26 32.92
C GLU A 20 3.66 -9.66 33.09
N LEU A 21 3.35 -10.42 34.16
CA LEU A 21 1.98 -10.79 34.49
C LEU A 21 1.12 -9.58 34.88
N ILE A 22 1.65 -8.62 35.65
CA ILE A 22 0.95 -7.39 35.99
C ILE A 22 0.68 -6.56 34.72
N SER A 23 1.66 -6.47 33.82
CA SER A 23 1.50 -5.79 32.54
C SER A 23 0.45 -6.48 31.65
N TYR A 24 0.43 -7.80 31.64
CA TYR A 24 -0.54 -8.59 30.88
C TYR A 24 -1.95 -8.50 31.47
N ILE A 25 -2.10 -8.47 32.80
CA ILE A 25 -3.38 -8.25 33.47
C ILE A 25 -3.92 -6.86 33.12
N GLY A 26 -3.11 -5.81 33.24
CA GLY A 26 -3.52 -4.45 32.87
C GLY A 26 -3.91 -4.35 31.38
N PHE A 27 -3.24 -5.10 30.50
CA PHE A 27 -3.62 -5.21 29.09
C PHE A 27 -4.99 -5.88 28.89
N LEU A 28 -5.25 -6.99 29.58
CA LEU A 28 -6.54 -7.69 29.49
C LEU A 28 -7.68 -6.83 30.03
N GLU A 29 -7.46 -6.10 31.13
CA GLU A 29 -8.44 -5.17 31.71
C GLU A 29 -8.79 -4.04 30.72
N ALA A 30 -7.77 -3.45 30.07
CA ALA A 30 -8.00 -2.45 29.03
C ALA A 30 -8.76 -3.00 27.81
N LYS A 31 -8.48 -4.25 27.43
CA LYS A 31 -9.17 -4.92 26.32
C LYS A 31 -10.63 -5.22 26.65
N VAL A 32 -10.92 -5.65 27.88
CA VAL A 32 -12.30 -5.89 28.34
C VAL A 32 -13.06 -4.58 28.42
N PHE A 33 -12.46 -3.53 28.98
CA PHE A 33 -13.05 -2.20 29.02
C PHE A 33 -13.38 -1.68 27.61
N TYR A 34 -12.46 -1.83 26.65
CA TYR A 34 -12.68 -1.47 25.25
C TYR A 34 -13.84 -2.25 24.61
N LEU A 35 -13.88 -3.57 24.78
CA LEU A 35 -14.95 -4.38 24.21
C LEU A 35 -16.30 -4.02 24.82
N GLN A 36 -16.32 -3.64 26.10
CA GLN A 36 -17.51 -3.19 26.79
C GLN A 36 -17.97 -1.81 26.31
N GLU A 37 -17.07 -0.84 26.19
CA GLU A 37 -17.35 0.48 25.62
C GLU A 37 -17.81 0.38 24.15
N HIS A 38 -17.16 -0.47 23.36
CA HIS A 38 -17.54 -0.73 21.97
C HIS A 38 -18.92 -1.41 21.89
N HIS A 39 -19.22 -2.36 22.77
CA HIS A 39 -20.53 -3.02 22.82
C HIS A 39 -21.65 -2.04 23.21
N GLU A 40 -21.41 -1.21 24.24
CA GLU A 40 -22.34 -0.18 24.70
C GLU A 40 -22.60 0.87 23.61
N ASN A 41 -21.55 1.31 22.91
CA ASN A 41 -21.67 2.29 21.83
C ASN A 41 -22.19 1.71 20.52
N CYS A 42 -21.97 0.42 20.21
CA CYS A 42 -22.52 -0.20 18.99
C CYS A 42 -24.05 -0.13 18.93
N SER A 43 -24.74 -0.17 20.07
CA SER A 43 -26.21 -0.02 20.12
C SER A 43 -26.69 1.41 19.86
N ALA A 44 -25.85 2.41 20.15
CA ALA A 44 -26.18 3.83 19.99
C ALA A 44 -26.04 4.34 18.54
N TRP A 45 -25.20 3.71 17.71
CA TRP A 45 -24.95 4.12 16.32
C TRP A 45 -26.14 3.86 15.39
N LEU A 46 -27.09 3.00 15.78
CA LEU A 46 -28.34 2.80 15.05
C LEU A 46 -29.39 3.91 15.30
N SER A 47 -29.19 4.79 16.30
CA SER A 47 -30.31 5.57 16.84
C SER A 47 -30.16 7.08 17.01
N ARG A 48 -29.05 7.77 16.63
CA ARG A 48 -29.03 9.25 16.75
C ARG A 48 -28.01 10.04 15.93
N SER A 49 -28.44 11.23 15.51
CA SER A 49 -27.62 12.42 15.17
C SER A 49 -27.90 13.54 16.20
N PRO A 50 -27.18 14.67 16.22
CA PRO A 50 -25.76 14.85 16.55
C PRO A 50 -25.56 15.83 17.74
N ILE A 51 -24.32 15.90 18.27
CA ILE A 51 -23.55 17.11 18.72
C ILE A 51 -22.73 16.88 20.02
N MET A 52 -21.49 17.39 19.95
CA MET A 52 -20.51 17.83 20.97
C MET A 52 -19.62 16.83 21.72
N ASP A 53 -18.36 16.82 21.27
CA ASP A 53 -17.12 17.10 22.02
C ASP A 53 -17.03 16.64 23.48
N LEU A 54 -16.22 15.59 23.71
CA LEU A 54 -15.44 15.43 24.94
C LEU A 54 -14.26 14.50 24.67
N GLY A 55 -13.07 14.98 25.02
CA GLY A 55 -11.81 14.30 24.84
C GLY A 55 -11.69 13.00 25.64
N GLY A 56 -11.05 12.01 25.02
CA GLY A 56 -10.67 10.73 25.61
C GLY A 56 -9.70 10.02 24.69
N SER A 57 -8.52 9.70 25.22
CA SER A 57 -7.31 9.20 24.55
C SER A 57 -7.50 7.93 23.69
N PRO A 58 -7.00 7.88 22.42
CA PRO A 58 -7.01 6.67 21.63
C PRO A 58 -5.70 5.87 21.80
N TYR A 59 -5.80 4.67 22.39
CA TYR A 59 -4.68 3.76 22.61
C TYR A 59 -4.18 3.07 21.31
N LEU A 60 -2.87 2.82 21.28
CA LEU A 60 -2.10 2.04 20.30
C LEU A 60 -1.87 0.63 20.86
N PRO A 61 -1.94 -0.47 20.07
CA PRO A 61 -1.52 -1.78 20.55
C PRO A 61 0.02 -1.88 20.63
N PRO A 62 0.62 -2.36 21.73
CA PRO A 62 2.04 -2.70 21.79
C PRO A 62 2.27 -4.08 21.18
N ASP A 63 3.07 -4.09 20.11
CA ASP A 63 4.25 -4.96 20.01
C ASP A 63 5.31 -4.20 19.21
N ILE A 64 5.92 -3.20 19.87
CA ILE A 64 7.22 -2.66 19.49
C ILE A 64 8.13 -2.88 20.69
N VAL A 65 8.83 -4.02 20.69
CA VAL A 65 10.09 -4.10 21.42
C VAL A 65 11.08 -3.21 20.68
N VAL A 66 11.26 -1.99 21.18
CA VAL A 66 12.43 -1.17 20.85
C VAL A 66 13.61 -1.80 21.61
N ALA A 67 14.32 -2.70 20.95
CA ALA A 67 15.72 -2.92 21.30
C ALA A 67 16.52 -1.75 20.70
N ASN A 68 16.76 -0.73 21.53
CA ASN A 68 17.85 0.20 21.28
C ASN A 68 19.15 -0.57 21.53
N ASP A 69 19.91 -0.85 20.47
CA ASP A 69 21.31 -1.21 20.58
C ASP A 69 22.11 -0.27 19.67
N GLU A 70 22.35 0.95 20.18
CA GLU A 70 23.44 1.79 19.71
C GLU A 70 24.73 1.29 20.35
N THR A 71 25.34 0.26 19.77
CA THR A 71 26.75 -0.03 20.01
C THR A 71 27.57 0.54 18.86
N GLN A 72 28.06 1.77 19.09
CA GLN A 72 29.19 2.33 18.34
C GLN A 72 30.40 1.41 18.53
N LEU A 73 30.74 0.64 17.50
CA LEU A 73 32.05 0.02 17.36
C LEU A 73 32.80 0.76 16.25
N SER A 74 33.59 1.75 16.65
CA SER A 74 34.61 2.35 15.80
C SER A 74 35.69 1.30 15.48
N PRO A 75 36.15 1.16 14.22
CA PRO A 75 37.37 0.42 13.95
C PRO A 75 38.61 1.27 14.34
N PRO A 76 39.68 0.64 14.86
CA PRO A 76 40.88 1.35 15.27
C PRO A 76 41.68 1.83 14.06
N SER A 77 42.17 3.06 14.14
CA SER A 77 43.12 3.63 13.19
C SER A 77 44.50 2.96 13.31
N PRO A 78 45.25 2.78 12.21
CA PRO A 78 46.70 2.75 12.25
C PRO A 78 47.28 4.09 11.78
N THR A 79 48.06 4.66 12.69
CA THR A 79 49.29 5.44 12.54
C THR A 79 49.65 6.07 11.18
N LYS A 80 49.68 7.41 11.22
CA LYS A 80 50.56 8.39 10.54
C LYS A 80 51.47 7.88 9.40
N GLU A 81 51.29 8.45 8.21
CA GLU A 81 52.39 9.01 7.41
C GLU A 81 51.92 10.28 6.67
N HIS A 82 52.80 11.28 6.66
CA HIS A 82 52.67 12.59 6.02
C HIS A 82 52.64 12.46 4.50
N PHE A 83 51.76 13.17 3.79
CA PHE A 83 52.12 13.87 2.55
C PHE A 83 51.09 14.97 2.21
N THR A 84 51.63 16.11 1.82
CA THR A 84 51.02 17.41 1.52
C THR A 84 50.09 17.42 0.31
N GLY A 85 48.94 18.11 0.39
CA GLY A 85 48.13 18.40 -0.80
C GLY A 85 46.86 19.22 -0.54
N SER A 86 46.89 20.47 -0.98
CA SER A 86 45.80 21.33 -1.46
C SER A 86 44.49 21.50 -0.69
N SER A 87 44.33 22.75 -0.26
CA SER A 87 43.11 23.47 0.10
C SER A 87 41.91 23.19 -0.83
N LEU A 88 40.78 22.81 -0.24
CA LEU A 88 39.44 23.04 -0.79
C LEU A 88 38.47 23.33 0.36
N THR A 89 37.79 24.46 0.18
CA THR A 89 36.95 25.22 1.09
C THR A 89 35.96 24.39 1.90
N THR A 90 36.07 24.48 3.22
CA THR A 90 35.08 24.01 4.21
C THR A 90 33.78 24.81 4.07
N LEU A 91 32.78 24.24 3.40
CA LEU A 91 31.39 24.67 3.56
C LEU A 91 30.81 23.90 4.74
N GLN A 92 30.64 24.60 5.87
CA GLN A 92 29.89 24.13 7.02
C GLN A 92 28.50 23.65 6.59
N PRO A 93 28.02 22.49 7.05
CA PRO A 93 26.64 22.11 6.86
C PRO A 93 25.79 23.05 7.73
N THR A 94 25.09 23.98 7.07
CA THR A 94 24.04 24.77 7.70
C THR A 94 23.02 23.80 8.29
N SER A 95 22.90 23.80 9.61
CA SER A 95 21.87 23.06 10.33
C SER A 95 20.50 23.60 9.91
N LYS A 96 19.87 22.93 8.93
CA LYS A 96 18.45 23.12 8.68
C LYS A 96 17.74 22.77 9.98
N LYS A 97 17.17 23.77 10.65
CA LYS A 97 16.15 23.62 11.69
C LYS A 97 15.08 22.67 11.15
N GLY A 98 15.22 21.38 11.45
CA GLY A 98 14.23 20.37 11.13
C GLY A 98 13.00 20.67 11.97
N GLY A 99 11.97 21.25 11.37
CA GLY A 99 10.67 21.35 12.02
C GLY A 99 10.24 19.94 12.43
N ASN A 100 9.80 19.79 13.68
CA ASN A 100 9.32 18.55 14.31
C ASN A 100 8.02 18.01 13.66
N ASN A 101 7.93 17.97 12.33
CA ASN A 101 6.77 17.42 11.65
C ASN A 101 6.93 15.89 11.59
N PRO A 102 6.01 15.11 12.17
CA PRO A 102 6.15 13.66 12.19
C PRO A 102 6.10 13.10 10.76
N ARG A 103 6.89 12.05 10.51
CA ARG A 103 7.06 11.48 9.16
C ARG A 103 5.75 11.08 8.49
N TRP A 104 4.79 10.53 9.24
CA TRP A 104 3.47 10.14 8.72
C TRP A 104 2.71 11.33 8.14
N LYS A 105 2.84 12.52 8.74
CA LYS A 105 2.16 13.73 8.27
C LYS A 105 2.78 14.23 6.97
N GLY A 106 4.11 14.20 6.87
CA GLY A 106 4.81 14.53 5.63
C GLY A 106 4.41 13.63 4.46
N ILE A 107 4.10 12.35 4.69
CA ILE A 107 3.61 11.44 3.66
C ILE A 107 2.22 11.88 3.17
N ILE A 108 1.29 12.19 4.07
CA ILE A 108 -0.05 12.67 3.71
C ILE A 108 0.02 14.03 3.00
N ASP A 109 0.85 14.96 3.49
CA ASP A 109 1.06 16.25 2.86
C ASP A 109 1.60 16.09 1.43
N GLN A 110 2.48 15.11 1.21
CA GLN A 110 2.96 14.78 -0.13
C GLN A 110 1.89 14.15 -1.01
N MET A 111 1.04 13.26 -0.50
CA MET A 111 -0.07 12.66 -1.26
C MET A 111 -1.11 13.69 -1.68
N THR A 112 -1.39 14.66 -0.81
CA THR A 112 -2.43 15.68 -1.00
C THR A 112 -1.92 16.97 -1.65
N LYS A 113 -0.60 17.10 -1.84
CA LYS A 113 0.02 18.22 -2.56
C LYS A 113 -0.56 18.33 -3.98
N GLY A 114 -0.89 19.54 -4.41
CA GLY A 114 -1.36 19.81 -5.77
C GLY A 114 -2.81 19.38 -6.05
N TRP A 115 -3.59 19.13 -4.99
CA TRP A 115 -5.03 18.87 -5.06
C TRP A 115 -5.83 20.10 -4.59
N ASP A 116 -5.35 21.30 -4.92
CA ASP A 116 -5.85 22.60 -4.43
C ASP A 116 -6.58 23.41 -5.51
N ARG A 117 -6.79 22.83 -6.69
CA ARG A 117 -7.42 23.49 -7.85
C ARG A 117 -8.55 22.65 -8.44
N PRO A 118 -9.59 23.25 -9.04
CA PRO A 118 -10.65 22.51 -9.73
C PRO A 118 -10.12 21.50 -10.76
N SER A 119 -9.10 21.87 -11.54
CA SER A 119 -8.48 21.02 -12.58
C SER A 119 -7.54 19.93 -12.06
N SER A 120 -7.25 19.88 -10.75
CA SER A 120 -6.17 19.04 -10.20
C SER A 120 -6.29 17.57 -10.61
N TRP A 121 -7.51 17.04 -10.73
CA TRP A 121 -7.72 15.65 -11.15
C TRP A 121 -7.24 15.39 -12.57
N ILE A 122 -7.61 16.30 -13.49
CA ILE A 122 -7.23 16.23 -14.89
C ILE A 122 -5.72 16.46 -15.01
N ASP A 123 -5.19 17.46 -14.30
CA ASP A 123 -3.75 17.76 -14.29
C ASP A 123 -2.93 16.53 -13.87
N ARG A 124 -3.37 15.84 -12.80
CA ARG A 124 -2.73 14.59 -12.33
C ARG A 124 -2.83 13.45 -13.34
N ARG A 125 -3.96 13.32 -14.03
CA ARG A 125 -4.11 12.35 -15.12
C ARG A 125 -3.18 12.68 -16.29
N VAL A 126 -3.01 13.94 -16.66
CA VAL A 126 -2.04 14.37 -17.70
C VAL A 126 -0.63 14.01 -17.27
N GLU A 127 -0.21 14.41 -16.07
CA GLU A 127 1.12 14.14 -15.52
C GLU A 127 1.43 12.65 -15.48
N THR A 128 0.45 11.83 -15.09
CA THR A 128 0.59 10.37 -15.01
C THR A 128 0.40 9.68 -16.36
N GLY A 129 0.03 10.39 -17.44
CA GLY A 129 -0.25 9.78 -18.74
C GLY A 129 -1.48 8.87 -18.76
N LEU A 130 -2.52 9.24 -18.00
CA LEU A 130 -3.80 8.53 -17.87
C LEU A 130 -4.97 9.41 -18.35
N MET A 131 -4.89 9.90 -19.59
CA MET A 131 -5.86 10.84 -20.17
C MET A 131 -6.91 10.18 -21.05
N SER A 132 -6.68 8.95 -21.50
CA SER A 132 -7.59 8.26 -22.42
C SER A 132 -8.07 6.91 -21.88
N VAL A 133 -9.19 6.43 -22.43
CA VAL A 133 -9.73 5.10 -22.12
C VAL A 133 -8.72 4.01 -22.48
N GLU A 134 -7.99 4.16 -23.57
CA GLU A 134 -6.95 3.21 -23.99
C GLU A 134 -5.79 3.17 -22.99
N GLN A 135 -5.40 4.32 -22.42
CA GLN A 135 -4.38 4.37 -21.38
C GLN A 135 -4.86 3.73 -20.07
N ASN A 136 -6.12 3.96 -19.69
CA ASN A 136 -6.75 3.27 -18.56
C ASN A 136 -6.77 1.75 -18.76
N GLN A 137 -7.23 1.26 -19.91
CA GLN A 137 -7.24 -0.17 -20.22
C GLN A 137 -5.83 -0.76 -20.30
N LYS A 138 -4.86 -0.04 -20.87
CA LYS A 138 -3.45 -0.44 -20.88
C LYS A 138 -2.90 -0.55 -19.46
N SER A 139 -3.19 0.41 -18.59
CA SER A 139 -2.73 0.38 -17.19
C SER A 139 -3.32 -0.82 -16.43
N LEU A 140 -4.61 -1.13 -16.61
CA LEU A 140 -5.24 -2.31 -16.02
C LEU A 140 -4.63 -3.62 -16.54
N THR A 141 -4.36 -3.70 -17.86
CA THR A 141 -3.66 -4.83 -18.47
C THR A 141 -2.30 -5.06 -17.81
N LEU A 142 -1.53 -3.98 -17.58
CA LEU A 142 -0.22 -4.04 -16.91
C LEU A 142 -0.33 -4.41 -15.43
N ILE A 143 -1.33 -3.89 -14.71
CA ILE A 143 -1.59 -4.22 -13.29
C ILE A 143 -1.92 -5.72 -13.15
N LEU A 144 -2.79 -6.23 -14.03
CA LEU A 144 -3.17 -7.65 -14.06
C LEU A 144 -2.03 -8.57 -14.55
N GLY A 145 -0.91 -8.02 -15.00
CA GLY A 145 0.20 -8.79 -15.55
C GLY A 145 -0.13 -9.48 -16.88
N LEU A 146 -1.22 -9.07 -17.53
CA LEU A 146 -1.60 -9.53 -18.86
C LEU A 146 -0.59 -8.95 -19.86
N ARG A 147 -0.02 -9.81 -20.71
CA ARG A 147 0.90 -9.34 -21.75
C ARG A 147 0.13 -8.47 -22.74
N SER A 148 0.54 -7.20 -22.89
CA SER A 148 0.05 -6.34 -23.96
C SER A 148 0.55 -6.87 -25.31
N GLY A 149 -0.22 -7.77 -25.92
CA GLY A 149 0.05 -8.30 -27.26
C GLY A 149 0.24 -9.82 -27.29
N LEU A 150 -0.86 -10.54 -27.40
CA LEU A 150 -0.93 -11.75 -28.20
C LEU A 150 -2.09 -11.58 -29.19
N PRO A 151 -1.89 -11.82 -30.50
CA PRO A 151 -3.03 -11.93 -31.41
C PRO A 151 -3.87 -13.15 -31.01
N PRO A 152 -5.19 -13.15 -31.30
CA PRO A 152 -6.02 -14.33 -31.10
C PRO A 152 -5.54 -15.42 -32.07
N SER A 153 -4.66 -16.30 -31.60
CA SER A 153 -4.44 -17.59 -32.24
C SER A 153 -5.45 -18.55 -31.64
N CYS A 154 -6.56 -18.73 -32.35
CA CYS A 154 -7.24 -20.00 -32.61
C CYS A 154 -8.67 -19.73 -33.06
N HIS A 155 -8.90 -19.77 -34.38
CA HIS A 155 -9.86 -20.66 -35.04
C HIS A 155 -9.92 -20.28 -36.52
N ASP A 156 -9.25 -21.06 -37.36
CA ASP A 156 -10.00 -21.65 -38.47
C ASP A 156 -9.42 -23.02 -38.81
N GLY A 157 -10.25 -24.04 -38.60
CA GLY A 157 -9.95 -25.41 -38.97
C GLY A 157 -10.28 -25.58 -40.43
N SER A 158 -9.28 -25.45 -41.30
CA SER A 158 -9.25 -26.02 -42.65
C SER A 158 -7.81 -26.07 -43.17
N GLN A 159 -7.19 -27.25 -43.11
CA GLN A 159 -5.97 -27.63 -43.83
C GLN A 159 -6.22 -27.66 -45.36
N PRO A 160 -5.20 -27.87 -46.23
CA PRO A 160 -3.94 -27.15 -46.39
C PRO A 160 -3.73 -26.74 -47.87
N SER A 161 -3.13 -25.57 -48.16
CA SER A 161 -2.54 -25.36 -49.49
C SER A 161 -1.32 -24.45 -49.47
N SER A 162 -0.22 -25.03 -49.92
CA SER A 162 1.05 -24.43 -50.37
C SER A 162 1.99 -23.79 -49.34
N PRO A 163 3.27 -24.25 -49.27
CA PRO A 163 4.33 -23.56 -48.55
C PRO A 163 4.79 -22.38 -49.41
N GLY A 164 4.06 -21.27 -49.34
CA GLY A 164 4.55 -19.99 -49.80
C GLY A 164 5.70 -19.57 -48.88
N SER A 165 6.92 -19.60 -49.41
CA SER A 165 8.15 -19.11 -48.80
C SER A 165 7.93 -17.71 -48.21
N SER A 166 7.50 -17.61 -46.94
CA SER A 166 7.61 -16.39 -46.17
C SER A 166 9.10 -16.14 -46.03
N SER A 167 9.60 -15.16 -46.77
CA SER A 167 11.02 -14.92 -46.85
C SER A 167 11.53 -14.59 -45.43
N LYS A 168 12.75 -15.00 -45.08
CA LYS A 168 13.37 -14.61 -43.80
C LYS A 168 13.34 -13.08 -43.58
N SER A 169 13.24 -12.31 -44.67
CA SER A 169 13.03 -10.87 -44.68
C SER A 169 11.70 -10.46 -44.04
N ASP A 170 10.61 -11.18 -44.26
CA ASP A 170 9.29 -10.83 -43.70
C ASP A 170 9.26 -11.03 -42.18
N ALA A 171 9.88 -12.11 -41.69
CA ALA A 171 10.03 -12.35 -40.25
C ALA A 171 10.92 -11.27 -39.60
N LEU A 172 12.02 -10.88 -40.26
CA LEU A 172 12.90 -9.80 -39.81
C LEU A 172 12.18 -8.44 -39.79
N ILE A 173 11.36 -8.14 -40.80
CA ILE A 173 10.56 -6.90 -40.87
C ILE A 173 9.50 -6.89 -39.76
N VAL A 174 8.84 -8.02 -39.49
CA VAL A 174 7.88 -8.14 -38.37
C VAL A 174 8.59 -7.96 -37.02
N SER A 175 9.76 -8.57 -36.83
CA SER A 175 10.57 -8.40 -35.61
C SER A 175 11.11 -6.98 -35.45
N ALA A 176 11.58 -6.34 -36.53
CA ALA A 176 12.08 -4.97 -36.52
C ALA A 176 10.95 -3.96 -36.32
N ARG A 177 9.77 -4.20 -36.91
CA ARG A 177 8.56 -3.39 -36.69
C ARG A 177 8.06 -3.54 -35.27
N LYS A 178 8.08 -4.75 -34.71
CA LYS A 178 7.79 -5.01 -33.30
C LYS A 178 8.78 -4.27 -32.40
N TYR A 179 10.08 -4.39 -32.66
CA TYR A 179 11.11 -3.67 -31.91
C TYR A 179 10.95 -2.14 -32.03
N ALA A 180 10.62 -1.61 -33.20
CA ALA A 180 10.39 -0.18 -33.41
C ALA A 180 9.11 0.31 -32.72
N LEU A 181 8.04 -0.50 -32.71
CA LEU A 181 6.81 -0.21 -31.96
C LEU A 181 7.03 -0.31 -30.45
N ASP A 182 7.80 -1.27 -29.98
CA ASP A 182 8.21 -1.42 -28.57
C ASP A 182 9.15 -0.28 -28.15
N THR A 183 10.02 0.21 -29.05
CA THR A 183 10.91 1.37 -28.83
C THR A 183 10.14 2.70 -28.87
N LYS A 184 9.11 2.82 -29.71
CA LYS A 184 8.18 3.96 -29.69
C LYS A 184 7.27 3.91 -28.46
N ALA A 185 6.87 2.71 -28.04
CA ALA A 185 6.15 2.49 -26.79
C ALA A 185 7.05 2.72 -25.57
N SER A 186 8.38 2.52 -25.67
CA SER A 186 9.39 2.85 -24.65
C SER A 186 9.52 4.36 -24.38
N GLN A 187 8.83 5.22 -25.13
CA GLN A 187 8.41 6.54 -24.65
C GLN A 187 7.25 6.44 -23.64
N VAL A 188 7.17 5.35 -22.84
CA VAL A 188 6.22 5.29 -21.75
C VAL A 188 6.66 6.39 -20.79
N ASN A 189 5.77 7.36 -20.57
CA ASN A 189 5.90 8.36 -19.52
C ASN A 189 6.45 7.66 -18.25
N PRO A 190 7.66 8.01 -17.77
CA PRO A 190 8.29 7.29 -16.67
C PRO A 190 7.45 7.37 -15.40
N GLU A 191 6.71 8.47 -15.20
CA GLU A 191 5.73 8.61 -14.12
C GLU A 191 4.60 7.59 -14.26
N PHE A 192 4.06 7.33 -15.45
CA PHE A 192 3.05 6.29 -15.70
C PHE A 192 3.54 4.90 -15.26
N VAL A 193 4.76 4.51 -15.67
CA VAL A 193 5.33 3.20 -15.31
C VAL A 193 5.51 3.08 -13.80
N VAL A 194 6.00 4.15 -13.17
CA VAL A 194 6.20 4.20 -11.72
C VAL A 194 4.85 4.07 -10.99
N GLN A 195 3.81 4.79 -11.42
CA GLN A 195 2.49 4.71 -10.77
C GLN A 195 1.84 3.34 -10.94
N VAL A 196 1.89 2.77 -12.15
CA VAL A 196 1.40 1.41 -12.41
C VAL A 196 2.11 0.41 -11.49
N ARG A 197 3.44 0.53 -11.32
CA ARG A 197 4.21 -0.33 -10.43
C ARG A 197 3.79 -0.15 -8.97
N ILE A 198 3.72 1.09 -8.47
CA ILE A 198 3.34 1.40 -7.09
C ILE A 198 1.95 0.83 -6.79
N PHE A 199 1.00 1.06 -7.71
CA PHE A 199 -0.36 0.57 -7.55
C PHE A 199 -0.43 -0.96 -7.59
N ARG A 200 0.35 -1.60 -8.47
CA ARG A 200 0.44 -3.07 -8.52
C ARG A 200 1.02 -3.66 -7.24
N GLU A 201 2.02 -3.02 -6.63
CA GLU A 201 2.56 -3.42 -5.31
C GLU A 201 1.48 -3.29 -4.22
N LEU A 202 0.66 -2.24 -4.25
CA LEU A 202 -0.48 -2.06 -3.34
C LEU A 202 -1.55 -3.15 -3.53
N VAL A 203 -1.92 -3.47 -4.77
CA VAL A 203 -2.87 -4.56 -5.09
C VAL A 203 -2.34 -5.89 -4.56
N PHE A 204 -1.06 -6.19 -4.79
CA PHE A 204 -0.44 -7.43 -4.31
C PHE A 204 -0.39 -7.50 -2.78
N ALA A 205 -0.03 -6.41 -2.10
CA ALA A 205 -0.07 -6.34 -0.64
C ALA A 205 -1.50 -6.51 -0.10
N SER A 206 -2.51 -5.99 -0.81
CA SER A 206 -3.92 -6.18 -0.48
C SER A 206 -4.35 -7.64 -0.65
N LEU A 207 -3.94 -8.32 -1.73
CA LEU A 207 -4.15 -9.77 -1.89
C LEU A 207 -3.50 -10.57 -0.75
N CYS A 208 -2.34 -10.15 -0.25
CA CYS A 208 -1.72 -10.81 0.91
C CYS A 208 -2.54 -10.66 2.20
N VAL A 209 -3.25 -9.53 2.38
CA VAL A 209 -4.22 -9.36 3.47
C VAL A 209 -5.39 -10.33 3.31
N VAL A 210 -5.90 -10.50 2.08
CA VAL A 210 -6.98 -11.45 1.79
C VAL A 210 -6.53 -12.88 2.11
N MET A 211 -5.37 -13.30 1.62
CA MET A 211 -4.82 -14.63 1.91
C MET A 211 -4.65 -14.88 3.42
N GLU A 212 -4.16 -13.89 4.17
CA GLU A 212 -4.02 -13.95 5.62
C GLU A 212 -5.40 -14.16 6.29
N GLN A 213 -6.43 -13.41 5.87
CA GLN A 213 -7.79 -13.54 6.38
C GLN A 213 -8.43 -14.90 6.05
N GLN A 214 -8.09 -15.50 4.90
CA GLN A 214 -8.54 -16.84 4.51
C GLN A 214 -7.75 -17.96 5.21
N GLY A 215 -6.83 -17.64 6.12
CA GLY A 215 -6.13 -18.61 6.95
C GLY A 215 -4.91 -19.26 6.29
N LEU A 216 -4.34 -18.67 5.22
CA LEU A 216 -3.10 -19.17 4.64
C LEU A 216 -1.92 -18.99 5.63
N PRO A 217 -0.96 -19.92 5.67
CA PRO A 217 0.19 -19.82 6.56
C PRO A 217 1.00 -18.54 6.32
N ILE A 218 1.32 -17.84 7.42
CA ILE A 218 2.00 -16.53 7.33
C ILE A 218 3.38 -16.62 6.69
N ASP A 219 4.07 -17.75 6.85
CA ASP A 219 5.39 -17.98 6.26
C ASP A 219 5.31 -18.07 4.74
N THR A 220 4.30 -18.76 4.22
CA THR A 220 4.00 -18.82 2.78
C THR A 220 3.69 -17.42 2.23
N ILE A 221 2.87 -16.64 2.93
CA ILE A 221 2.56 -15.25 2.54
C ILE A 221 3.83 -14.40 2.54
N ASN A 222 4.66 -14.53 3.58
CA ASN A 222 5.91 -13.78 3.69
C ASN A 222 6.91 -14.15 2.58
N GLU A 223 7.01 -15.42 2.19
CA GLU A 223 7.83 -15.85 1.06
C GLU A 223 7.40 -15.18 -0.25
N LEU A 224 6.09 -15.16 -0.55
CA LEU A 224 5.55 -14.47 -1.72
C LEU A 224 5.86 -12.96 -1.68
N MET A 225 5.72 -12.33 -0.51
CA MET A 225 6.03 -10.91 -0.37
C MET A 225 7.51 -10.59 -0.58
N ARG A 226 8.42 -11.52 -0.26
CA ARG A 226 9.86 -11.33 -0.50
C ARG A 226 10.23 -11.33 -1.97
N ILE A 227 9.47 -12.04 -2.80
CA ILE A 227 9.67 -12.06 -4.26
C ILE A 227 9.28 -10.70 -4.86
N CYS A 228 8.13 -10.15 -4.44
CA CYS A 228 7.53 -9.00 -5.11
C CYS A 228 7.87 -7.64 -4.49
N MET A 229 8.22 -7.57 -3.19
CA MET A 229 8.28 -6.30 -2.47
C MET A 229 9.61 -6.05 -1.76
N SER A 230 9.99 -6.93 -0.82
CA SER A 230 11.20 -6.74 -0.03
C SER A 230 11.67 -8.03 0.62
N SER A 231 12.97 -8.31 0.58
CA SER A 231 13.61 -9.39 1.34
C SER A 231 13.71 -9.12 2.86
N SER A 232 12.94 -8.16 3.38
CA SER A 232 12.91 -7.80 4.81
C SER A 232 12.36 -8.93 5.70
N GLY A 233 12.58 -8.76 7.01
CA GLY A 233 12.05 -9.66 8.03
C GLY A 233 10.51 -9.63 8.16
N PRO A 234 9.91 -10.65 8.81
CA PRO A 234 8.46 -10.82 8.93
C PRO A 234 7.71 -9.60 9.50
N ALA A 235 8.30 -8.90 10.47
CA ALA A 235 7.70 -7.71 11.07
C ALA A 235 7.47 -6.59 10.04
N ASN A 236 8.41 -6.37 9.11
CA ASN A 236 8.23 -5.38 8.06
C ASN A 236 7.14 -5.82 7.07
N LEU A 237 7.11 -7.10 6.70
CA LEU A 237 6.09 -7.64 5.78
C LEU A 237 4.68 -7.53 6.38
N TYR A 238 4.55 -7.77 7.69
CA TYR A 238 3.33 -7.50 8.43
C TYR A 238 2.91 -6.02 8.33
N ARG A 239 3.84 -5.09 8.58
CA ARG A 239 3.58 -3.64 8.44
C ARG A 239 3.13 -3.26 7.03
N LEU A 240 3.69 -3.87 5.99
CA LEU A 240 3.26 -3.65 4.60
C LEU A 240 1.81 -4.10 4.37
N ARG A 241 1.43 -5.30 4.85
CA ARG A 241 0.04 -5.79 4.77
C ARG A 241 -0.93 -4.87 5.51
N ARG A 242 -0.58 -4.47 6.73
CA ARG A 242 -1.43 -3.55 7.52
C ARG A 242 -1.54 -2.16 6.89
N GLY A 243 -0.46 -1.67 6.26
CA GLY A 243 -0.47 -0.45 5.46
C GLY A 243 -1.42 -0.55 4.25
N ALA A 244 -1.41 -1.68 3.54
CA ALA A 244 -2.35 -1.91 2.44
C ALA A 244 -3.81 -1.98 2.92
N LEU A 245 -4.07 -2.67 4.03
CA LEU A 245 -5.41 -2.68 4.64
C LEU A 245 -5.87 -1.27 5.05
N TRP A 246 -4.96 -0.47 5.63
CA TRP A 246 -5.26 0.92 5.97
C TRP A 246 -5.67 1.74 4.74
N VAL A 247 -5.00 1.57 3.61
CA VAL A 247 -5.38 2.25 2.35
C VAL A 247 -6.77 1.81 1.89
N ASN A 248 -7.06 0.51 1.91
CA ASN A 248 -8.37 -0.01 1.50
C ASN A 248 -9.51 0.53 2.38
N ARG A 249 -9.30 0.65 3.70
CA ARG A 249 -10.25 1.31 4.62
C ARG A 249 -10.47 2.77 4.29
N VAL A 250 -9.41 3.50 3.91
CA VAL A 250 -9.56 4.89 3.46
C VAL A 250 -10.39 4.92 2.19
N ILE A 251 -10.09 4.07 1.21
CA ILE A 251 -10.83 4.01 -0.06
C ILE A 251 -12.31 3.72 0.21
N SER A 252 -12.66 2.62 0.89
CA SER A 252 -14.06 2.30 1.19
C SER A 252 -14.75 3.44 1.96
N GLY A 253 -14.09 4.00 2.98
CA GLY A 253 -14.63 5.10 3.76
C GLY A 253 -14.88 6.39 2.95
N THR A 254 -14.11 6.65 1.89
CA THR A 254 -14.30 7.83 1.03
C THR A 254 -15.20 7.57 -0.18
N MET A 255 -15.41 6.31 -0.57
CA MET A 255 -16.37 5.92 -1.62
C MET A 255 -17.81 6.29 -1.22
N MET A 256 -18.10 6.21 0.08
CA MET A 256 -19.39 6.49 0.71
C MET A 256 -20.00 7.88 0.45
N LYS A 257 -21.32 7.96 0.60
CA LYS A 257 -22.21 9.12 0.30
C LYS A 257 -21.82 10.46 0.95
N LYS A 258 -20.98 10.49 1.99
CA LYS A 258 -20.58 11.74 2.66
C LYS A 258 -19.50 12.53 1.92
N MET A 259 -18.56 11.85 1.24
CA MET A 259 -17.61 12.51 0.34
C MET A 259 -17.99 12.34 -1.12
N GLY A 260 -18.69 11.25 -1.47
CA GLY A 260 -19.23 11.04 -2.81
C GLY A 260 -18.17 10.80 -3.87
N TRP A 261 -16.96 10.41 -3.48
CA TRP A 261 -15.86 10.20 -4.43
C TRP A 261 -16.10 8.96 -5.30
N ARG A 262 -16.92 8.00 -4.85
CA ARG A 262 -17.15 6.75 -5.58
C ARG A 262 -15.80 6.13 -5.99
N HIS A 263 -15.70 5.57 -7.20
CA HIS A 263 -14.47 5.02 -7.76
C HIS A 263 -13.28 5.99 -7.81
N MET A 264 -13.51 7.30 -7.70
CA MET A 264 -12.44 8.29 -7.68
C MET A 264 -11.56 8.18 -6.43
N SER A 265 -12.06 7.57 -5.36
CA SER A 265 -11.25 7.22 -4.18
C SER A 265 -10.04 6.38 -4.58
N THR A 266 -10.23 5.38 -5.42
CA THR A 266 -9.14 4.52 -5.85
C THR A 266 -8.26 5.18 -6.91
N ASP A 267 -8.85 5.98 -7.82
CA ASP A 267 -8.09 6.80 -8.76
C ASP A 267 -7.13 7.75 -8.02
N PHE A 268 -7.52 8.34 -6.89
CA PHE A 268 -6.63 9.18 -6.07
C PHE A 268 -5.38 8.40 -5.63
N PHE A 269 -5.54 7.17 -5.15
CA PHE A 269 -4.41 6.32 -4.76
C PHE A 269 -3.60 5.81 -5.96
N PHE A 270 -4.19 5.72 -7.16
CA PHE A 270 -3.44 5.45 -8.38
C PHE A 270 -2.60 6.67 -8.80
N LEU A 271 -3.17 7.87 -8.78
CA LEU A 271 -2.55 9.10 -9.28
C LEU A 271 -1.56 9.72 -8.28
N SER A 272 -1.82 9.58 -6.99
CA SER A 272 -1.02 10.16 -5.89
C SER A 272 -0.49 9.08 -4.94
N GLY A 273 -0.42 7.85 -5.46
CA GLY A 273 0.08 6.68 -4.75
C GLY A 273 1.49 6.88 -4.19
N ARG A 274 1.76 6.16 -3.11
CA ARG A 274 3.07 6.07 -2.47
C ARG A 274 3.46 4.60 -2.38
N PRO A 275 4.77 4.28 -2.36
CA PRO A 275 5.21 2.92 -2.10
C PRO A 275 4.56 2.36 -0.83
N VAL A 276 4.18 1.08 -0.83
CA VAL A 276 3.44 0.45 0.28
C VAL A 276 4.17 0.56 1.63
N SER A 277 5.49 0.65 1.60
CA SER A 277 6.32 0.91 2.79
C SER A 277 5.97 2.22 3.51
N GLN A 278 5.50 3.24 2.80
CA GLN A 278 5.02 4.47 3.41
C GLN A 278 3.65 4.30 4.08
N TYR A 279 2.77 3.47 3.51
CA TYR A 279 1.46 3.19 4.12
C TYR A 279 1.58 2.41 5.44
N GLY A 280 2.61 1.57 5.60
CA GLY A 280 2.91 0.96 6.89
C GLY A 280 3.15 1.98 8.01
N LEU A 281 3.83 3.10 7.69
CA LEU A 281 4.04 4.20 8.65
C LEU A 281 2.75 4.99 8.94
N LEU A 282 1.85 5.08 7.96
CA LEU A 282 0.54 5.69 8.18
C LEU A 282 -0.31 4.81 9.09
N TRP A 283 -0.29 3.50 8.88
CA TRP A 283 -0.98 2.54 9.73
C TRP A 283 -0.49 2.59 11.18
N GLU A 284 0.82 2.65 11.43
CA GLU A 284 1.36 2.79 12.79
C GLU A 284 0.89 4.05 13.52
N ALA A 285 0.59 5.11 12.76
CA ALA A 285 0.05 6.35 13.27
C ALA A 285 -1.46 6.47 13.05
N CYS A 286 -2.20 5.37 12.85
CA CYS A 286 -3.61 5.35 12.38
C CYS A 286 -4.52 6.35 13.10
N ASN A 287 -4.44 6.43 14.44
CA ASN A 287 -5.24 7.32 15.28
C ASN A 287 -5.07 8.82 14.91
N ARG A 288 -3.96 9.17 14.25
CA ARG A 288 -3.64 10.53 13.82
C ARG A 288 -3.65 10.67 12.30
N SER A 289 -3.09 9.70 11.58
CA SER A 289 -2.93 9.71 10.13
C SER A 289 -4.27 9.59 9.40
N PHE A 290 -5.17 8.73 9.88
CA PHE A 290 -6.48 8.50 9.28
C PHE A 290 -7.36 9.75 9.34
N PRO A 291 -7.68 10.32 10.53
CA PRO A 291 -8.50 11.54 10.59
C PRO A 291 -7.85 12.72 9.87
N TYR A 292 -6.51 12.81 9.88
CA TYR A 292 -5.80 13.85 9.15
C TYR A 292 -5.98 13.73 7.62
N LEU A 293 -5.76 12.54 7.05
CA LEU A 293 -5.97 12.32 5.62
C LEU A 293 -7.44 12.52 5.25
N VAL A 294 -8.38 11.94 6.00
CA VAL A 294 -9.82 12.09 5.75
C VAL A 294 -10.22 13.56 5.75
N ASN A 295 -9.74 14.37 6.69
CA ASN A 295 -10.01 15.81 6.69
C ASN A 295 -9.44 16.52 5.45
N ARG A 296 -8.23 16.16 5.01
CA ARG A 296 -7.64 16.69 3.78
C ARG A 296 -8.45 16.29 2.54
N LEU A 297 -8.86 15.02 2.43
CA LEU A 297 -9.67 14.55 1.32
C LEU A 297 -11.04 15.23 1.29
N ALA A 298 -11.65 15.48 2.45
CA ALA A 298 -12.88 16.28 2.55
C ALA A 298 -12.70 17.72 2.07
N GLN A 299 -11.54 18.35 2.33
CA GLN A 299 -11.25 19.68 1.79
C GLN A 299 -11.08 19.61 0.26
N ILE A 300 -10.33 18.63 -0.22
CA ILE A 300 -10.13 18.39 -1.66
C ILE A 300 -11.46 18.16 -2.37
N SER A 301 -12.39 17.41 -1.76
CA SER A 301 -13.70 17.10 -2.33
C SER A 301 -14.56 18.32 -2.60
N THR A 302 -14.33 19.41 -1.86
CA THR A 302 -15.07 20.68 -2.05
C THR A 302 -14.47 21.58 -3.13
N ILE A 303 -13.22 21.32 -3.55
CA ILE A 303 -12.47 22.18 -4.47
C ILE A 303 -12.30 21.53 -5.84
N VAL A 304 -11.99 20.24 -5.87
CA VAL A 304 -11.58 19.54 -7.09
C VAL A 304 -12.80 18.98 -7.81
N GLU A 305 -12.90 19.25 -9.11
CA GLU A 305 -13.98 18.74 -9.94
C GLU A 305 -13.70 17.28 -10.33
N MET A 306 -14.71 16.42 -10.17
CA MET A 306 -14.60 15.03 -10.61
C MET A 306 -14.67 14.97 -12.14
N PRO A 307 -13.70 14.33 -12.82
CA PRO A 307 -13.71 14.26 -14.26
C PRO A 307 -14.89 13.40 -14.75
N ILE A 308 -15.50 13.84 -15.84
CA ILE A 308 -16.45 13.01 -16.59
C ILE A 308 -15.64 11.95 -17.33
N ASN A 309 -15.77 10.69 -16.92
CA ASN A 309 -15.11 9.59 -17.58
C ASN A 309 -15.82 9.26 -18.90
N GLY A 310 -15.05 9.05 -19.97
CA GLY A 310 -15.58 8.58 -21.24
C GLY A 310 -16.15 7.16 -21.14
N THR A 311 -17.05 6.82 -22.07
CA THR A 311 -17.62 5.47 -22.20
C THR A 311 -16.48 4.44 -22.33
N GLY A 312 -16.48 3.43 -21.46
CA GLY A 312 -15.45 2.37 -21.45
C GLY A 312 -14.28 2.59 -20.49
N TRP A 313 -14.28 3.68 -19.71
CA TRP A 313 -13.35 3.84 -18.58
C TRP A 313 -13.66 2.84 -17.47
N ILE A 314 -12.65 2.11 -17.01
CA ILE A 314 -12.79 1.08 -15.98
C ILE A 314 -12.12 1.57 -14.68
N PRO A 315 -12.85 1.61 -13.55
CA PRO A 315 -12.29 1.89 -12.23
C PRO A 315 -11.13 0.97 -11.83
N PHE A 316 -10.14 1.51 -11.13
CA PHE A 316 -9.05 0.71 -10.53
C PHE A 316 -9.47 -0.02 -9.23
N SER A 317 -10.69 -0.55 -9.16
CA SER A 317 -11.20 -1.21 -7.95
C SER A 317 -10.29 -2.36 -7.51
N ILE A 318 -9.64 -2.21 -6.34
CA ILE A 318 -8.70 -3.20 -5.81
C ILE A 318 -9.40 -4.56 -5.61
N PRO A 319 -10.61 -4.64 -5.00
CA PRO A 319 -11.32 -5.92 -4.87
C PRO A 319 -11.59 -6.61 -6.21
N LEU A 320 -12.03 -5.86 -7.24
CA LEU A 320 -12.30 -6.43 -8.56
C LEU A 320 -11.02 -6.87 -9.27
N ILE A 321 -9.93 -6.11 -9.15
CA ILE A 321 -8.62 -6.50 -9.68
C ILE A 321 -8.15 -7.80 -9.02
N ILE A 322 -8.27 -7.91 -7.69
CA ILE A 322 -7.92 -9.14 -6.97
C ILE A 322 -8.81 -10.30 -7.42
N LYS A 323 -10.13 -10.09 -7.55
CA LYS A 323 -11.06 -11.11 -8.05
C LYS A 323 -10.64 -11.62 -9.43
N GLN A 324 -10.21 -10.72 -10.31
CA GLN A 324 -9.71 -11.10 -11.63
C GLN A 324 -8.39 -11.90 -11.57
N LEU A 325 -7.51 -11.59 -10.61
CA LEU A 325 -6.23 -12.30 -10.42
C LEU A 325 -6.41 -13.72 -9.84
N VAL A 326 -7.34 -13.89 -8.90
CA VAL A 326 -7.55 -15.18 -8.20
C VAL A 326 -8.60 -16.07 -8.87
N GLY A 327 -9.32 -15.55 -9.87
CA GLY A 327 -10.36 -16.30 -10.56
C GLY A 327 -11.43 -16.81 -9.60
N ASP A 328 -11.87 -18.05 -9.75
CA ASP A 328 -12.94 -18.65 -8.94
C ASP A 328 -12.50 -19.14 -7.55
N THR A 329 -11.22 -18.99 -7.20
CA THR A 329 -10.72 -19.43 -5.89
C THR A 329 -11.35 -18.65 -4.72
N LEU A 330 -11.69 -17.38 -4.91
CA LEU A 330 -12.35 -16.54 -3.90
C LEU A 330 -13.56 -15.83 -4.49
N THR A 331 -14.61 -15.66 -3.68
CA THR A 331 -15.75 -14.81 -4.03
C THR A 331 -15.38 -13.34 -3.85
N LEU A 332 -16.09 -12.45 -4.55
CA LEU A 332 -15.90 -11.01 -4.37
C LEU A 332 -16.23 -10.59 -2.93
N GLU A 333 -17.25 -11.18 -2.33
CA GLU A 333 -17.63 -10.96 -0.93
C GLU A 333 -16.49 -11.28 0.04
N GLN A 334 -15.82 -12.44 -0.11
CA GLN A 334 -14.67 -12.79 0.73
C GLN A 334 -13.54 -11.77 0.61
N ILE A 335 -13.30 -11.24 -0.60
CA ILE A 335 -12.29 -10.21 -0.85
C ILE A 335 -12.70 -8.89 -0.19
N CYS A 336 -13.96 -8.48 -0.32
CA CYS A 336 -14.49 -7.25 0.28
C CYS A 336 -14.40 -7.28 1.80
N ILE A 337 -14.87 -8.37 2.42
CA ILE A 337 -14.81 -8.57 3.88
C ILE A 337 -13.36 -8.48 4.37
N ALA A 338 -12.41 -9.11 3.68
CA ALA A 338 -11.01 -9.08 4.10
C ALA A 338 -10.35 -7.70 3.96
N LEU A 339 -10.88 -6.84 3.10
CA LEU A 339 -10.35 -5.50 2.82
C LEU A 339 -11.18 -4.37 3.42
N ASP A 340 -12.23 -4.70 4.18
CA ASP A 340 -13.20 -3.76 4.76
C ASP A 340 -13.91 -2.88 3.71
N TYR A 341 -14.42 -3.50 2.63
CA TYR A 341 -15.35 -2.86 1.69
C TYR A 341 -16.78 -3.36 1.92
N GLU A 342 -17.78 -2.49 1.68
CA GLU A 342 -19.17 -2.92 1.52
C GLU A 342 -19.40 -3.32 0.05
N ILE A 343 -20.14 -4.40 -0.21
CA ILE A 343 -20.35 -4.90 -1.59
C ILE A 343 -21.10 -3.88 -2.45
N ASP A 344 -21.99 -3.11 -1.83
CA ASP A 344 -22.76 -2.05 -2.48
C ASP A 344 -21.88 -0.88 -2.95
N ASP A 345 -20.60 -0.84 -2.55
CA ASP A 345 -19.64 0.20 -2.94
C ASP A 345 -18.97 -0.07 -4.31
N LEU A 346 -19.03 -1.30 -4.85
CA LEU A 346 -18.14 -1.76 -5.95
C LEU A 346 -18.62 -1.55 -7.38
#